data_AF-A0A9P3PZU5-F1
#
_entry.id   AF-A0A9P3PZU5-F1
#
_cell.length_a   1.000
_cell.length_b   1.000
_cell.length_c   1.000
_cell.angle_alpha   90.00
_cell.angle_beta   90.00
_cell.angle_gamma   90.00
#
_symmetry.space_group_name_H-M   'P 1'
#
loop_
_entity.id
_entity.type
_entity.pdbx_description
1 polymer ?
#
loop_
_entity_poly.entity_id
_entity_poly.type
_entity_poly.pdbx_seq_one_letter_code
_entity_poly.pdbx_strand_id
1 'polypeptide(L)' 'MLNVEARLRQQLRDYAVELRQVAYTLPNGVGEHDLLRLSDQMRATADQVLSKGA' A
#
# COMPACT_ATOMS: atom_id res chain seq x y z
N MET A 1 5.93 11.66 19.13
CA MET A 1 5.03 10.49 19.09
C MET A 1 4.16 10.65 17.85
N LEU A 2 4.29 9.81 16.82
CA LEU A 2 3.37 9.83 15.67
C LEU A 2 1.97 9.45 16.18
N ASN A 3 0.94 10.18 15.75
CA ASN A 3 -0.43 9.79 16.07
C ASN A 3 -0.76 8.44 15.40
N VAL A 4 -1.75 7.73 15.93
CA VAL A 4 -2.11 6.37 15.45
C VAL A 4 -2.39 6.37 13.95
N GLU A 5 -3.04 7.41 13.44
CA GLU A 5 -3.32 7.59 12.01
C GLU A 5 -2.04 7.63 11.16
N ALA A 6 -1.07 8.47 11.52
CA ALA A 6 0.18 8.59 10.77
C ALA A 6 1.00 7.30 10.84
N ARG A 7 0.96 6.57 11.96
CA ARG A 7 1.58 5.24 12.06
C ARG A 7 0.91 4.24 11.09
N LEU A 8 -0.43 4.17 11.08
CA LEU A 8 -1.16 3.27 10.19
C LEU A 8 -0.92 3.62 8.71
N ARG A 9 -0.88 4.91 8.35
CA ARG A 9 -0.54 5.36 7.00
C ARG A 9 0.88 4.96 6.61
N GLN A 10 1.85 5.05 7.53
CA GLN A 10 3.20 4.58 7.26
C GLN A 10 3.22 3.06 7.02
N GLN A 11 2.54 2.29 7.87
CA GLN A 11 2.45 0.82 7.69
C GLN A 11 1.81 0.45 6.34
N LEU A 12 0.78 1.17 5.89
CA LEU A 12 0.19 0.96 4.57
C LEU A 12 1.20 1.19 3.42
N ARG A 13 2.07 2.20 3.54
CA ARG A 13 3.14 2.44 2.55
C ARG A 13 4.16 1.31 2.56
N ASP A 14 4.57 0.87 3.75
CA ASP A 14 5.57 -0.18 3.91
C ASP A 14 5.06 -1.50 3.30
N TYR A 15 3.84 -1.89 3.63
CA TYR A 15 3.20 -3.08 3.05
C TYR A 15 2.98 -2.98 1.54
N ALA A 16 2.67 -1.80 1.01
CA ALA A 16 2.57 -1.61 -0.44
C ALA A 16 3.90 -1.93 -1.13
N VAL A 17 5.03 -1.52 -0.54
CA VAL A 17 6.37 -1.83 -1.07
C VAL A 17 6.67 -3.33 -0.98
N GLU A 18 6.39 -3.95 0.17
CA GLU A 18 6.60 -5.39 0.36
C GLU A 18 5.77 -6.23 -0.63
N LEU A 19 4.50 -5.90 -0.84
CA LEU A 19 3.65 -6.60 -1.82
C LEU A 19 4.18 -6.49 -3.25
N ARG A 20 4.72 -5.33 -3.63
CA ARG A 20 5.33 -5.16 -4.96
C ARG A 20 6.61 -5.99 -5.11
N GLN A 21 7.42 -6.10 -4.05
CA GLN A 21 8.58 -6.99 -4.06
C GLN A 21 8.16 -8.45 -4.21
N VAL A 22 7.12 -8.89 -3.48
CA VAL A 22 6.58 -10.25 -3.62
C VAL A 22 6.03 -10.47 -5.03
N ALA A 23 5.33 -9.50 -5.62
CA ALA A 23 4.82 -9.61 -6.98
C ALA A 23 5.92 -9.96 -7.99
N TYR A 24 7.09 -9.33 -7.87
CA TYR A 24 8.23 -9.58 -8.75
C TYR A 24 8.99 -10.89 -8.48
N THR A 25 8.68 -11.60 -7.40
CA THR A 25 9.27 -12.92 -7.12
C THR A 25 8.37 -14.07 -7.57
N LEU A 26 7.15 -13.79 -8.06
CA LEU A 26 6.21 -14.83 -8.45
C LEU A 26 6.60 -15.51 -9.76
N PRO A 27 6.67 -16.85 -9.79
CA PRO A 27 7.01 -17.58 -11.00
C PRO A 27 5.90 -17.43 -12.04
N ASN A 28 6.31 -17.15 -13.28
CA ASN A 28 5.41 -16.97 -14.44
C ASN A 28 4.37 -15.83 -14.28
N GLY A 29 4.56 -14.91 -13.32
CA GLY A 29 3.67 -13.75 -13.10
C GLY A 29 2.27 -14.12 -12.58
N VAL A 30 2.03 -15.37 -12.17
CA VAL A 30 0.72 -15.81 -11.67
C VAL A 30 0.43 -15.13 -10.33
N GLY A 31 -0.57 -14.25 -10.29
CA GLY A 31 -0.94 -13.47 -9.10
C GLY A 31 -0.16 -12.16 -8.94
N GLU A 32 0.80 -11.86 -9.83
CA GLU A 32 1.55 -10.60 -9.83
C GLU A 32 0.58 -9.41 -9.94
N HIS A 33 -0.36 -9.47 -10.88
CA HIS A 33 -1.31 -8.39 -11.11
C HIS A 33 -2.18 -8.09 -9.87
N ASP A 34 -2.61 -9.12 -9.14
CA ASP A 34 -3.42 -8.94 -7.93
C ASP A 34 -2.61 -8.31 -6.79
N LEU A 35 -1.33 -8.71 -6.64
CA LEU A 35 -0.44 -8.10 -5.65
C LEU A 35 -0.09 -6.65 -6.00
N LEU A 36 0.14 -6.35 -7.27
CA LEU A 36 0.36 -4.97 -7.73
C LEU A 36 -0.88 -4.10 -7.51
N ARG A 37 -2.07 -4.61 -7.82
CA ARG A 37 -3.34 -3.90 -7.59
C ARG A 37 -3.55 -3.62 -6.10
N LEU A 38 -3.26 -4.59 -5.24
CA LEU A 38 -3.37 -4.41 -3.79
C LEU A 38 -2.33 -3.39 -3.27
N SER A 39 -1.10 -3.47 -3.74
CA SER A 39 -0.03 -2.49 -3.44
C SER A 39 -0.47 -1.06 -3.78
N ASP A 40 -1.00 -0.85 -4.99
CA ASP A 40 -1.46 0.47 -5.43
C ASP A 40 -2.64 0.97 -4.59
N GLN A 41 -3.58 0.10 -4.23
CA GLN A 41 -4.70 0.44 -3.33
C GLN A 41 -4.22 0.87 -1.93
N MET A 42 -3.24 0.17 -1.36
CA MET A 42 -2.69 0.50 -0.05
C MET A 42 -2.00 1.86 -0.06
N ARG A 43 -1.25 2.15 -1.12
CA ARG A 43 -0.59 3.45 -1.30
C ARG A 43 -1.61 4.58 -1.48
N ALA A 44 -2.62 4.38 -2.34
CA ALA A 44 -3.70 5.35 -2.52
C ALA A 44 -4.45 5.64 -1.21
N THR A 45 -4.67 4.62 -0.38
CA THR A 45 -5.32 4.80 0.94
C THR A 45 -4.43 5.57 1.91
N ALA A 46 -3.12 5.30 1.92
CA ALA A 46 -2.16 6.02 2.76
C ALA A 46 -2.02 7.50 2.36
N ASP A 47 -2.14 7.78 1.05
CA ASP A 47 -2.00 9.10 0.42
C ASP A 47 -3.28 9.92 0.37
N GLN A 48 -4.46 9.31 0.57
CA GLN A 48 -5.70 10.05 0.75
C GLN A 48 -5.59 10.92 2.00
N VAL A 49 -5.17 12.17 1.81
CA VAL A 49 -5.37 13.23 2.79
C VAL A 49 -6.88 13.23 3.03
N LEU A 50 -7.29 13.01 4.28
CA LEU A 50 -8.67 13.30 4.66
C LEU A 50 -8.83 14.80 4.41
N SER A 51 -9.29 15.14 3.22
CA SER A 51 -9.87 16.44 2.94
C SER A 51 -10.92 16.60 4.02
N LYS A 52 -10.59 17.39 5.05
CA LYS A 52 -11.60 17.93 5.94
C LYS A 52 -12.52 18.69 4.99
N GLY A 53 -13.71 18.13 4.80
CA GLY A 53 -14.76 18.72 3.99
C GLY A 53 -14.97 20.18 4.38
N ALA A 54 -15.38 20.93 3.35
CA ALA A 54 -15.84 22.30 3.38
C ALA A 54 -16.75 22.64 4.57
#